data_AF-A0A531MLR5-F1
#
_entry.id   AF-A0A531MLR5-F1
#
_cell.length_a   1.000
_cell.length_b   1.000
_cell.length_c   1.000
_cell.angle_alpha   90.00
_cell.angle_beta   90.00
_cell.angle_gamma   90.00
#
_symmetry.space_group_name_H-M   'P 1'
#
loop_
_entity.id
_entity.type
_entity.pdbx_description
1 polymer ?
#
loop_
_entity_poly.entity_id
_entity_poly.type
_entity_poly.pdbx_seq_one_letter_code
_entity_poly.pdbx_strand_id
1 'polypeptide(L)'
;LPCLWAAAQAQTAGLADLGSMLPGRTDVTYLDLARMVIPDLAADKGGMFKGGPPIEMPHVQGPDAGGSPPDTSSFSNASALALKVGGKGRLAMLFDLGDSPDSAEGYAVLALYDTAGKPTLLDAVNVALDRDTYFQEPGRLSVGANDDILMTGSSHSNSEQNYMITLLVMVVGDKFKLIDTIYTFDERLCAYSHTQDVAVRTVKDGRSHAGIKATVTDTILPNEESCDEAAPKASSHKTSVTYHWSKKISRYVADSDAFVKLSAENEKRF
;
A
#
# COMPACT_ATOMS: atom_id res chain seq x y z
N LEU A 1 -30.05 27.14 1.13
CA LEU A 1 -28.64 26.90 0.72
C LEU A 1 -28.48 25.44 0.38
N PRO A 2 -28.03 25.05 -0.82
CA PRO A 2 -27.74 23.65 -1.08
C PRO A 2 -26.35 23.31 -0.49
N CYS A 3 -26.32 22.32 0.40
CA CYS A 3 -25.10 21.74 0.94
C CYS A 3 -24.32 21.04 -0.18
N LEU A 4 -23.18 21.61 -0.57
CA LEU A 4 -22.19 20.93 -1.40
C LEU A 4 -21.58 19.78 -0.58
N TRP A 5 -21.94 18.54 -0.91
CA TRP A 5 -21.26 17.36 -0.41
C TRP A 5 -19.87 17.28 -1.05
N ALA A 6 -18.82 17.57 -0.28
CA ALA A 6 -17.49 17.10 -0.64
C ALA A 6 -17.48 15.57 -0.45
N ALA A 7 -17.48 14.84 -1.56
CA ALA A 7 -16.99 13.46 -1.58
C ALA A 7 -15.51 13.49 -1.19
N ALA A 8 -15.08 12.61 -0.29
CA ALA A 8 -13.65 12.39 -0.08
C ALA A 8 -13.06 11.95 -1.43
N GLN A 9 -12.11 12.70 -1.98
CA GLN A 9 -11.51 12.40 -3.27
C GLN A 9 -10.53 11.24 -3.08
N ALA A 10 -11.02 10.02 -3.35
CA ALA A 10 -10.16 8.89 -3.67
C ALA A 10 -9.37 9.24 -4.94
N GLN A 11 -8.04 9.11 -4.88
CA GLN A 11 -7.17 9.38 -6.01
C GLN A 11 -6.26 8.17 -6.23
N THR A 12 -6.18 7.75 -7.49
CA THR A 12 -5.32 6.66 -7.96
C THR A 12 -3.86 7.12 -7.99
N ALA A 13 -2.93 6.19 -7.81
CA ALA A 13 -1.52 6.52 -8.03
C ALA A 13 -1.27 6.75 -9.53
N GLY A 14 -0.33 7.64 -9.85
CA GLY A 14 0.11 7.87 -11.22
C GLY A 14 1.44 7.17 -11.47
N LEU A 15 1.61 6.57 -12.65
CA LEU A 15 2.94 6.17 -13.13
C LEU A 15 3.79 7.43 -13.33
N ALA A 16 4.92 7.50 -12.66
CA ALA A 16 5.90 8.57 -12.80
C ALA A 16 7.01 8.11 -13.74
N ASP A 17 7.04 8.72 -14.93
CA ASP A 17 8.23 8.67 -15.79
C ASP A 17 9.38 9.40 -15.08
N LEU A 18 10.45 8.66 -14.79
CA LEU A 18 11.59 9.19 -14.04
C LEU A 18 12.30 10.34 -14.77
N GLY A 19 12.31 10.32 -16.11
CA GLY A 19 12.90 11.41 -16.90
C GLY A 19 12.06 12.69 -16.92
N SER A 20 10.79 12.61 -16.52
CA SER A 20 9.85 13.73 -16.56
C SER A 20 10.02 14.69 -15.38
N MET A 21 9.76 15.97 -15.63
CA MET A 21 9.73 17.02 -14.61
C MET A 21 8.59 16.79 -13.62
N LEU A 22 8.79 17.17 -12.36
CA LEU A 22 7.70 17.20 -11.38
C LEU A 22 6.60 18.19 -11.84
N PRO A 23 5.31 17.89 -11.57
CA PRO A 23 4.22 18.79 -11.93
C PRO A 23 4.44 20.23 -11.43
N GLY A 24 4.39 21.19 -12.34
CA GLY A 24 4.59 22.61 -12.03
C GLY A 24 6.05 23.03 -11.76
N ARG A 25 7.02 22.15 -12.02
CA ARG A 25 8.46 22.40 -11.87
C ARG A 25 9.17 22.33 -13.22
N THR A 26 10.30 23.03 -13.31
CA THR A 26 11.17 23.02 -14.51
C THR A 26 12.62 22.69 -14.18
N ASP A 27 12.91 22.45 -12.90
CA ASP A 27 14.25 22.34 -12.33
C ASP A 27 14.50 20.98 -11.66
N VAL A 28 13.47 20.14 -11.50
CA VAL A 28 13.56 18.85 -10.82
C VAL A 28 12.70 17.79 -11.52
N THR A 29 13.28 16.61 -11.70
CA THR A 29 12.66 15.40 -12.26
C THR A 29 12.32 14.37 -11.18
N TYR A 30 11.51 13.38 -11.54
CA TYR A 30 11.30 12.22 -10.66
C TYR A 30 12.58 11.39 -10.45
N LEU A 31 13.51 11.37 -11.43
CA LEU A 31 14.82 10.74 -11.29
C LEU A 31 15.67 11.40 -10.19
N ASP A 32 15.61 12.73 -10.07
CA ASP A 32 16.33 13.43 -9.00
C ASP A 32 15.81 13.05 -7.61
N LEU A 33 14.51 12.77 -7.48
CA LEU A 33 13.94 12.23 -6.25
C LEU A 33 14.37 10.78 -6.02
N ALA A 34 14.28 9.93 -7.05
CA ALA A 34 14.70 8.53 -6.98
C ALA A 34 16.18 8.39 -6.56
N ARG A 35 17.04 9.31 -7.00
CA ARG A 35 18.45 9.37 -6.58
C ARG A 35 18.68 9.72 -5.12
N MET A 36 17.67 10.22 -4.40
CA MET A 36 17.76 10.37 -2.94
C MET A 36 17.62 9.02 -2.22
N VAL A 37 17.01 8.04 -2.87
CA VAL A 37 16.82 6.67 -2.36
C VAL A 37 17.90 5.73 -2.92
N ILE A 38 18.24 5.84 -4.21
CA ILE A 38 19.27 5.02 -4.87
C ILE A 38 20.32 5.99 -5.47
N PRO A 39 21.38 6.34 -4.72
CA PRO A 39 22.28 7.45 -5.06
C PRO A 39 22.94 7.39 -6.45
N ASP A 40 23.26 6.19 -6.92
CA ASP A 40 23.95 5.94 -8.19
C ASP A 40 22.99 5.59 -9.35
N LEU A 41 21.68 5.75 -9.14
CA LEU A 41 20.67 5.43 -10.16
C LEU A 41 20.90 6.21 -11.46
N ALA A 42 21.01 5.47 -12.57
CA ALA A 42 21.22 6.02 -13.89
C ALA A 42 20.42 5.25 -14.94
N ALA A 43 20.05 5.93 -16.02
CA ALA A 43 19.45 5.26 -17.18
C ALA A 43 20.48 4.30 -17.81
N ASP A 44 20.05 3.08 -18.10
CA ASP A 44 20.82 2.13 -18.88
C ASP A 44 20.51 2.28 -20.39
N LYS A 45 21.24 1.53 -21.22
CA LYS A 45 21.08 1.59 -22.69
C LYS A 45 19.74 1.04 -23.19
N GLY A 46 18.98 0.35 -22.34
CA GLY A 46 17.70 -0.28 -22.65
C GLY A 46 16.49 0.56 -22.24
N GLY A 47 16.69 1.75 -21.68
CA GLY A 47 15.61 2.61 -21.19
C GLY A 47 15.11 2.23 -19.78
N MET A 48 15.79 1.31 -19.10
CA MET A 48 15.58 1.04 -17.67
C MET A 48 16.47 1.94 -16.84
N PHE A 49 16.18 2.08 -15.55
CA PHE A 49 17.09 2.72 -14.60
C PHE A 49 17.75 1.64 -13.75
N LYS A 50 19.07 1.75 -13.58
CA LYS A 50 19.90 0.83 -12.81
C LYS A 50 20.77 1.56 -11.82
N GLY A 51 20.91 0.98 -10.64
CA GLY A 51 21.79 1.45 -9.57
C GLY A 51 22.12 0.31 -8.63
N GLY A 52 22.94 0.60 -7.63
CA GLY A 52 23.23 -0.31 -6.53
C GLY A 52 22.04 -0.46 -5.56
N PRO A 53 22.32 -0.87 -4.32
CA PRO A 53 21.30 -0.93 -3.28
C PRO A 53 20.81 0.48 -2.90
N PRO A 54 19.55 0.60 -2.44
CA PRO A 54 19.05 1.84 -1.88
C PRO A 54 19.77 2.19 -0.57
N ILE A 55 19.54 3.41 -0.08
CA ILE A 55 19.95 3.82 1.27
C ILE A 55 19.39 2.86 2.33
N GLU A 56 20.05 2.79 3.48
CA GLU A 56 19.53 2.02 4.62
C GLU A 56 18.21 2.62 5.13
N MET A 57 17.22 1.76 5.37
CA MET A 57 15.91 2.14 5.89
C MET A 57 15.27 0.97 6.66
N PRO A 58 14.39 1.25 7.62
CA PRO A 58 13.68 0.18 8.32
C PRO A 58 12.53 -0.37 7.46
N HIS A 59 12.12 -1.60 7.77
CA HIS A 59 10.85 -2.12 7.29
C HIS A 59 9.68 -1.50 8.07
N VAL A 60 8.54 -1.27 7.41
CA VAL A 60 7.38 -0.57 7.97
C VAL A 60 6.76 -1.29 9.17
N GLN A 61 6.89 -2.61 9.24
CA GLN A 61 6.44 -3.45 10.36
C GLN A 61 7.45 -3.49 11.54
N GLY A 62 8.68 -3.01 11.36
CA GLY A 62 9.72 -3.02 12.38
C GLY A 62 11.04 -3.63 11.90
N PRO A 63 12.08 -3.66 12.76
CA PRO A 63 13.42 -4.08 12.38
C PRO A 63 13.57 -5.58 12.11
N ASP A 64 12.63 -6.41 12.59
CA ASP A 64 12.67 -7.87 12.45
C ASP A 64 11.91 -8.37 11.19
N ALA A 65 11.44 -7.46 10.35
CA ALA A 65 10.63 -7.75 9.16
C ALA A 65 11.38 -7.41 7.87
N GLY A 66 10.99 -8.05 6.76
CA GLY A 66 11.60 -7.89 5.44
C GLY A 66 12.91 -8.66 5.27
N GLY A 67 13.49 -8.55 4.07
CA GLY A 67 14.84 -9.02 3.76
C GLY A 67 15.80 -7.88 3.40
N SER A 68 17.01 -8.26 3.01
CA SER A 68 18.03 -7.36 2.49
C SER A 68 17.58 -6.74 1.15
N PRO A 69 18.03 -5.51 0.82
CA PRO A 69 17.80 -4.98 -0.52
C PRO A 69 18.52 -5.81 -1.59
N PRO A 70 18.03 -5.81 -2.84
CA PRO A 70 18.76 -6.39 -3.95
C PRO A 70 20.09 -5.66 -4.17
N ASP A 71 21.15 -6.41 -4.53
CA ASP A 71 22.48 -5.87 -4.84
C ASP A 71 22.45 -4.86 -6.00
N THR A 72 21.51 -5.04 -6.92
CA THR A 72 21.24 -4.13 -8.03
C THR A 72 19.77 -3.81 -8.10
N SER A 73 19.44 -2.52 -8.07
CA SER A 73 18.07 -2.04 -8.31
C SER A 73 17.86 -1.85 -9.81
N SER A 74 16.77 -2.38 -10.37
CA SER A 74 16.44 -2.21 -11.79
C SER A 74 14.94 -2.05 -11.99
N PHE A 75 14.48 -0.86 -12.35
CA PHE A 75 13.07 -0.58 -12.59
C PHE A 75 12.90 0.43 -13.73
N SER A 76 11.78 0.34 -14.45
CA SER A 76 11.43 1.27 -15.52
C SER A 76 10.77 2.53 -14.98
N ASN A 77 9.92 2.38 -13.96
CA ASN A 77 8.99 3.40 -13.51
C ASN A 77 8.91 3.40 -11.99
N ALA A 78 8.51 4.54 -11.41
CA ALA A 78 8.03 4.60 -10.04
C ALA A 78 6.54 4.94 -10.04
N SER A 79 5.82 4.59 -8.97
CA SER A 79 4.47 5.12 -8.77
C SER A 79 4.55 6.33 -7.85
N ALA A 80 3.79 7.39 -8.16
CA ALA A 80 3.76 8.62 -7.39
C ALA A 80 2.33 8.96 -6.93
N LEU A 81 2.23 9.41 -5.68
CA LEU A 81 0.98 9.77 -5.05
C LEU A 81 1.13 11.06 -4.23
N ALA A 82 0.36 12.08 -4.61
CA ALA A 82 0.30 13.31 -3.83
C ALA A 82 -0.51 13.07 -2.54
N LEU A 83 0.00 13.55 -1.41
CA LEU A 83 -0.60 13.40 -0.09
C LEU A 83 -0.74 14.75 0.61
N LYS A 84 -1.73 14.84 1.49
CA LYS A 84 -1.84 15.89 2.49
C LYS A 84 -1.39 15.37 3.85
N VAL A 85 -0.45 16.07 4.47
CA VAL A 85 0.08 15.71 5.80
C VAL A 85 0.18 16.98 6.64
N GLY A 86 -0.60 17.07 7.70
CA GLY A 86 -0.66 18.25 8.57
C GLY A 86 -0.97 19.55 7.81
N GLY A 87 -1.74 19.46 6.72
CA GLY A 87 -2.10 20.59 5.85
C GLY A 87 -1.06 20.93 4.78
N LYS A 88 0.12 20.30 4.81
CA LYS A 88 1.17 20.46 3.80
C LYS A 88 0.99 19.46 2.68
N GLY A 89 1.33 19.88 1.46
CA GLY A 89 1.49 18.96 0.33
C GLY A 89 2.76 18.12 0.50
N ARG A 90 2.64 16.82 0.26
CA ARG A 90 3.74 15.86 0.23
C ARG A 90 3.62 14.99 -1.01
N LEU A 91 4.74 14.42 -1.44
CA LEU A 91 4.75 13.41 -2.48
C LEU A 91 5.25 12.10 -1.88
N ALA A 92 4.44 11.05 -1.98
CA ALA A 92 4.91 9.69 -1.77
C ALA A 92 5.29 9.07 -3.12
N MET A 93 6.43 8.39 -3.16
CA MET A 93 6.80 7.57 -4.31
C MET A 93 7.07 6.14 -3.85
N LEU A 94 6.57 5.18 -4.62
CA LEU A 94 6.79 3.76 -4.40
C LEU A 94 7.70 3.23 -5.51
N PHE A 95 8.80 2.61 -5.08
CA PHE A 95 9.78 1.96 -5.93
C PHE A 95 9.76 0.46 -5.60
N ASP A 96 9.17 -0.34 -6.47
CA ASP A 96 9.31 -1.80 -6.39
C ASP A 96 10.67 -2.18 -6.98
N LEU A 97 11.58 -2.69 -6.14
CA LEU A 97 12.94 -3.04 -6.53
C LEU A 97 13.07 -4.53 -6.86
N GLY A 98 11.99 -5.30 -6.76
CA GLY A 98 11.95 -6.73 -7.03
C GLY A 98 12.40 -7.58 -5.84
N ASP A 99 12.90 -8.78 -6.14
CA ASP A 99 13.15 -9.81 -5.13
C ASP A 99 14.26 -9.44 -4.12
N SER A 100 14.01 -9.76 -2.86
CA SER A 100 15.04 -9.78 -1.83
C SER A 100 15.86 -11.08 -1.91
N PRO A 101 17.20 -11.05 -1.76
CA PRO A 101 18.04 -12.24 -1.92
C PRO A 101 17.92 -13.26 -0.77
N ASP A 102 17.39 -12.84 0.37
CA ASP A 102 17.33 -13.60 1.63
C ASP A 102 15.92 -13.67 2.24
N SER A 103 14.90 -13.22 1.50
CA SER A 103 13.48 -13.31 1.89
C SER A 103 12.62 -13.85 0.75
N ALA A 104 11.46 -14.40 1.10
CA ALA A 104 10.42 -14.75 0.12
C ALA A 104 9.59 -13.52 -0.31
N GLU A 105 9.68 -12.43 0.46
CA GLU A 105 9.09 -11.12 0.16
C GLU A 105 9.99 -10.35 -0.83
N GLY A 106 9.40 -9.45 -1.60
CA GLY A 106 10.15 -8.49 -2.40
C GLY A 106 10.83 -7.40 -1.55
N TYR A 107 11.33 -6.38 -2.23
CA TYR A 107 11.88 -5.19 -1.60
C TYR A 107 11.32 -3.94 -2.29
N ALA A 108 10.43 -3.21 -1.60
CA ALA A 108 9.76 -2.06 -2.18
C ALA A 108 9.86 -0.85 -1.27
N VAL A 109 10.44 0.24 -1.77
CA VAL A 109 10.67 1.45 -0.99
C VAL A 109 9.52 2.42 -1.16
N LEU A 110 8.86 2.75 -0.05
CA LEU A 110 7.96 3.89 0.04
C LEU A 110 8.72 5.09 0.59
N ALA A 111 8.89 6.12 -0.24
CA ALA A 111 9.63 7.34 0.09
C ALA A 111 8.70 8.55 0.18
N LEU A 112 8.90 9.40 1.19
CA LEU A 112 8.14 10.63 1.43
C LEU A 112 9.01 11.85 1.13
N TYR A 113 8.51 12.79 0.33
CA TYR A 113 9.22 14.01 -0.03
C TYR A 113 8.45 15.28 0.35
N ASP A 114 9.21 16.30 0.76
CA ASP A 114 8.79 17.69 0.64
C ASP A 114 9.29 18.23 -0.71
N THR A 115 8.38 18.77 -1.52
CA THR A 115 8.67 19.28 -2.87
C THR A 115 8.36 20.77 -3.01
N ALA A 116 7.98 21.48 -1.94
CA ALA A 116 7.60 22.89 -2.00
C ALA A 116 8.77 23.85 -2.32
N GLY A 117 10.00 23.38 -2.14
CA GLY A 117 11.23 24.11 -2.49
C GLY A 117 12.26 23.20 -3.16
N LYS A 118 13.52 23.29 -2.73
CA LYS A 118 14.52 22.26 -3.04
C LYS A 118 14.02 20.94 -2.44
N PRO A 119 13.83 19.88 -3.24
CA PRO A 119 13.23 18.66 -2.70
C PRO A 119 14.10 18.01 -1.63
N THR A 120 13.42 17.41 -0.66
CA THR A 120 14.06 16.71 0.46
C THR A 120 13.33 15.41 0.72
N LEU A 121 14.10 14.33 0.92
CA LEU A 121 13.59 13.07 1.43
C LEU A 121 13.34 13.22 2.94
N LEU A 122 12.08 13.04 3.35
CA LEU A 122 11.64 13.16 4.75
C LEU A 122 11.71 11.81 5.47
N ASP A 123 11.29 10.74 4.79
CA ASP A 123 11.31 9.39 5.31
C ASP A 123 11.33 8.38 4.15
N ALA A 124 11.87 7.19 4.42
CA ALA A 124 11.81 6.05 3.52
C ALA A 124 11.66 4.78 4.37
N VAL A 125 10.82 3.85 3.92
CA VAL A 125 10.61 2.54 4.56
C VAL A 125 10.44 1.46 3.50
N ASN A 126 10.90 0.24 3.80
CA ASN A 126 10.50 -0.93 3.01
C ASN A 126 9.06 -1.30 3.38
N VAL A 127 8.21 -1.49 2.38
CA VAL A 127 6.77 -1.82 2.51
C VAL A 127 6.38 -3.12 1.79
N ALA A 128 7.35 -3.84 1.22
CA ALA A 128 7.07 -5.13 0.59
C ALA A 128 6.73 -6.17 1.64
N LEU A 129 5.56 -6.80 1.50
CA LEU A 129 5.15 -7.96 2.28
C LEU A 129 4.95 -9.20 1.44
N ASP A 130 5.20 -9.08 0.14
CA ASP A 130 5.09 -10.14 -0.86
C ASP A 130 5.91 -9.76 -2.11
N ARG A 131 5.85 -10.57 -3.16
CA ARG A 131 6.67 -10.42 -4.38
C ARG A 131 6.46 -9.10 -5.10
N ASP A 132 5.21 -8.79 -5.46
CA ASP A 132 4.88 -7.55 -6.16
C ASP A 132 4.36 -6.53 -5.16
N THR A 133 4.73 -5.26 -5.28
CA THR A 133 4.24 -4.19 -4.39
C THR A 133 3.81 -2.94 -5.13
N TYR A 134 2.62 -2.43 -4.81
CA TYR A 134 1.99 -1.32 -5.52
C TYR A 134 1.17 -0.42 -4.58
N PHE A 135 0.76 0.77 -5.06
CA PHE A 135 -0.26 1.54 -4.35
C PHE A 135 -1.61 0.88 -4.58
N GLN A 136 -2.32 0.52 -3.50
CA GLN A 136 -3.66 -0.04 -3.59
C GLN A 136 -4.59 0.92 -4.34
N GLU A 137 -5.69 0.44 -4.91
CA GLU A 137 -6.71 1.33 -5.47
C GLU A 137 -7.95 1.43 -4.57
N PRO A 138 -8.29 2.63 -4.04
CA PRO A 138 -7.56 3.90 -4.17
C PRO A 138 -6.28 3.95 -3.31
N GLY A 139 -5.25 4.68 -3.77
CA GLY A 139 -3.93 4.71 -3.10
C GLY A 139 -3.89 5.58 -1.85
N ARG A 140 -4.85 6.49 -1.70
CA ARG A 140 -5.03 7.32 -0.50
C ARG A 140 -6.49 7.50 -0.13
N LEU A 141 -6.69 7.80 1.14
CA LEU A 141 -7.98 8.16 1.71
C LEU A 141 -7.82 9.36 2.65
N SER A 142 -8.54 10.45 2.37
CA SER A 142 -8.56 11.62 3.24
C SER A 142 -9.27 11.34 4.54
N VAL A 143 -8.57 11.51 5.66
CA VAL A 143 -9.09 11.33 7.03
C VAL A 143 -9.40 12.66 7.71
N GLY A 144 -9.20 13.78 7.02
CA GLY A 144 -9.56 15.10 7.50
C GLY A 144 -9.30 16.14 6.41
N ALA A 145 -9.44 17.41 6.76
CA ALA A 145 -9.13 18.51 5.84
C ALA A 145 -7.64 18.60 5.50
N ASN A 146 -6.77 18.00 6.34
CA ASN A 146 -5.34 18.25 6.38
C ASN A 146 -4.49 16.98 6.27
N ASP A 147 -5.10 15.81 6.35
CA ASP A 147 -4.40 14.54 6.53
C ASP A 147 -5.05 13.47 5.67
N ASP A 148 -4.19 12.75 4.95
CA ASP A 148 -4.50 11.53 4.23
C ASP A 148 -3.84 10.33 4.93
N ILE A 149 -4.43 9.16 4.76
CA ILE A 149 -3.71 7.90 4.87
C ILE A 149 -3.39 7.38 3.47
N LEU A 150 -2.36 6.56 3.36
CA LEU A 150 -1.97 5.86 2.14
C LEU A 150 -2.20 4.37 2.30
N MET A 151 -2.40 3.69 1.18
CA MET A 151 -2.59 2.26 1.11
C MET A 151 -1.66 1.66 0.07
N THR A 152 -0.92 0.64 0.46
CA THR A 152 -0.12 -0.18 -0.46
C THR A 152 -0.63 -1.61 -0.44
N GLY A 153 -0.52 -2.29 -1.56
CA GLY A 153 -0.80 -3.71 -1.71
C GLY A 153 0.49 -4.46 -2.00
N SER A 154 0.63 -5.67 -1.45
CA SER A 154 1.60 -6.66 -1.90
C SER A 154 0.89 -7.95 -2.29
N SER A 155 1.25 -8.56 -3.43
CA SER A 155 0.65 -9.79 -3.94
C SER A 155 1.67 -10.81 -4.40
N HIS A 156 1.27 -12.07 -4.37
CA HIS A 156 1.68 -13.06 -5.35
C HIS A 156 0.53 -13.98 -5.71
N SER A 157 0.61 -14.59 -6.88
CA SER A 157 -0.31 -15.62 -7.32
C SER A 157 0.45 -16.92 -7.65
N ASN A 158 -0.15 -18.05 -7.31
CA ASN A 158 0.36 -19.40 -7.57
C ASN A 158 -0.81 -20.26 -8.04
N SER A 159 -0.73 -20.79 -9.27
CA SER A 159 -1.75 -21.62 -9.89
C SER A 159 -3.17 -21.03 -9.75
N GLU A 160 -3.99 -21.57 -8.83
CA GLU A 160 -5.38 -21.20 -8.58
C GLU A 160 -5.58 -20.23 -7.41
N GLN A 161 -4.51 -19.74 -6.78
CA GLN A 161 -4.56 -18.95 -5.57
C GLN A 161 -3.94 -17.56 -5.77
N ASN A 162 -4.49 -16.58 -5.05
CA ASN A 162 -4.01 -15.21 -5.02
C ASN A 162 -3.92 -14.73 -3.57
N TYR A 163 -2.72 -14.39 -3.15
CA TYR A 163 -2.44 -13.84 -1.82
C TYR A 163 -2.34 -12.34 -1.92
N MET A 164 -3.07 -11.65 -1.05
CA MET A 164 -3.14 -10.20 -1.07
C MET A 164 -2.96 -9.60 0.31
N ILE A 165 -2.05 -8.64 0.43
CA ILE A 165 -1.73 -7.98 1.68
C ILE A 165 -1.88 -6.47 1.50
N THR A 166 -2.83 -5.87 2.21
CA THR A 166 -3.04 -4.42 2.19
C THR A 166 -2.48 -3.78 3.45
N LEU A 167 -1.58 -2.80 3.27
CA LEU A 167 -1.12 -1.94 4.34
C LEU A 167 -1.95 -0.67 4.44
N LEU A 168 -2.36 -0.32 5.65
CA LEU A 168 -2.86 1.02 5.98
C LEU A 168 -1.73 1.81 6.65
N VAL A 169 -1.31 2.93 6.07
CA VAL A 169 -0.18 3.72 6.60
C VAL A 169 -0.56 5.19 6.71
N MET A 170 -0.11 5.84 7.78
CA MET A 170 -0.24 7.28 7.97
C MET A 170 1.14 7.93 8.09
N VAL A 171 1.24 9.20 7.71
CA VAL A 171 2.40 10.02 8.03
C VAL A 171 2.14 10.84 9.29
N VAL A 172 2.98 10.70 10.30
CA VAL A 172 2.90 11.46 11.56
C VAL A 172 4.27 12.04 11.88
N GLY A 173 4.37 13.37 11.93
CA GLY A 173 5.64 14.05 12.16
C GLY A 173 6.66 13.76 11.06
N ASP A 174 6.21 13.80 9.80
CA ASP A 174 7.01 13.50 8.60
C ASP A 174 7.61 12.07 8.58
N LYS A 175 7.05 11.13 9.37
CA LYS A 175 7.45 9.72 9.43
C LYS A 175 6.29 8.79 9.09
N PHE A 176 6.54 7.75 8.30
CA PHE A 176 5.55 6.69 8.08
C PHE A 176 5.27 5.92 9.38
N LYS A 177 3.99 5.59 9.57
CA LYS A 177 3.46 4.82 10.70
C LYS A 177 2.43 3.84 10.17
N LEU A 178 2.70 2.56 10.35
CA LEU A 178 1.73 1.51 10.11
C LEU A 178 0.50 1.71 11.01
N ILE A 179 -0.68 1.63 10.41
CA ILE A 179 -1.97 1.56 11.09
C ILE A 179 -2.37 0.09 11.24
N ASP A 180 -2.37 -0.67 10.15
CA ASP A 180 -2.71 -2.10 10.14
C ASP A 180 -2.19 -2.81 8.89
N THR A 181 -2.13 -4.14 8.96
CA THR A 181 -1.86 -5.05 7.84
C THR A 181 -3.05 -5.98 7.68
N ILE A 182 -3.68 -5.97 6.51
CA ILE A 182 -4.90 -6.74 6.22
C ILE A 182 -4.53 -7.83 5.20
N TYR A 183 -4.65 -9.09 5.62
CA TYR A 183 -4.43 -10.25 4.77
C TYR A 183 -5.76 -10.71 4.16
N THR A 184 -5.79 -10.84 2.84
CA THR A 184 -6.90 -11.38 2.06
C THR A 184 -6.39 -12.44 1.10
N PHE A 185 -7.29 -13.34 0.72
CA PHE A 185 -6.97 -14.51 -0.07
C PHE A 185 -8.10 -14.82 -1.05
N ASP A 186 -7.74 -15.14 -2.28
CA ASP A 186 -8.65 -15.68 -3.27
C ASP A 186 -8.18 -17.06 -3.75
N GLU A 187 -9.13 -17.93 -4.07
CA GLU A 187 -8.87 -19.19 -4.77
C GLU A 187 -9.93 -19.48 -5.82
N ARG A 188 -9.52 -20.18 -6.87
CA ARG A 188 -10.39 -20.63 -7.95
C ARG A 188 -10.19 -22.10 -8.22
N LEU A 189 -10.96 -22.92 -7.51
CA LEU A 189 -10.97 -24.37 -7.69
C LEU A 189 -11.99 -24.77 -8.76
N CYS A 190 -11.98 -26.05 -9.17
CA CYS A 190 -12.99 -26.58 -10.10
C CYS A 190 -14.41 -26.33 -9.57
N ALA A 191 -14.68 -26.72 -8.32
CA ALA A 191 -16.03 -26.77 -7.78
C ALA A 191 -16.57 -25.39 -7.34
N TYR A 192 -15.70 -24.43 -7.03
CA TYR A 192 -16.10 -23.09 -6.57
C TYR A 192 -14.98 -22.07 -6.72
N SER A 193 -15.36 -20.79 -6.63
CA SER A 193 -14.46 -19.66 -6.40
C SER A 193 -14.68 -19.09 -5.01
N HIS A 194 -13.61 -18.68 -4.35
CA HIS A 194 -13.62 -17.98 -3.08
C HIS A 194 -12.81 -16.70 -3.23
N THR A 195 -13.40 -15.55 -2.88
CA THR A 195 -12.73 -14.25 -2.97
C THR A 195 -12.86 -13.48 -1.66
N GLN A 196 -11.84 -12.67 -1.36
CA GLN A 196 -11.82 -11.77 -0.21
C GLN A 196 -11.44 -10.35 -0.64
N ASP A 197 -12.46 -9.52 -0.84
CA ASP A 197 -12.27 -8.14 -1.30
C ASP A 197 -12.19 -7.15 -0.13
N VAL A 198 -11.11 -6.37 -0.04
CA VAL A 198 -10.97 -5.30 0.95
C VAL A 198 -11.51 -3.97 0.43
N ALA A 199 -12.36 -3.33 1.22
CA ALA A 199 -12.86 -1.98 0.99
C ALA A 199 -12.55 -1.08 2.20
N VAL A 200 -11.92 0.07 1.96
CA VAL A 200 -11.53 1.03 3.00
C VAL A 200 -12.24 2.36 2.77
N ARG A 201 -12.83 2.91 3.83
CA ARG A 201 -13.55 4.20 3.77
C ARG A 201 -13.44 4.98 5.06
N THR A 202 -13.67 6.28 4.99
CA THR A 202 -13.81 7.09 6.21
C THR A 202 -15.20 6.97 6.81
N VAL A 203 -15.25 7.09 8.14
CA VAL A 203 -16.45 7.23 8.95
C VAL A 203 -16.52 8.67 9.39
N LYS A 204 -17.42 9.45 8.78
CA LYS A 204 -17.62 10.86 9.16
C LYS A 204 -18.12 10.93 10.60
N ASP A 205 -17.29 11.45 11.49
CA ASP A 205 -17.59 11.60 12.91
C ASP A 205 -17.34 13.04 13.44
N GLY A 206 -17.09 13.99 12.53
CA GLY A 206 -16.85 15.39 12.86
C GLY A 206 -15.49 15.68 13.49
N ARG A 207 -14.59 14.69 13.57
CA ARG A 207 -13.24 14.85 14.14
C ARG A 207 -12.25 15.36 13.10
N SER A 208 -11.14 15.91 13.58
CA SER A 208 -10.01 16.31 12.73
C SER A 208 -9.34 15.11 12.05
N HIS A 209 -9.38 13.95 12.71
CA HIS A 209 -8.99 12.64 12.20
C HIS A 209 -10.21 11.73 12.28
N ALA A 210 -10.90 11.59 11.15
CA ALA A 210 -12.09 10.75 11.01
C ALA A 210 -11.73 9.28 11.24
N GLY A 211 -12.67 8.51 11.80
CA GLY A 211 -12.51 7.05 11.86
C GLY A 211 -12.31 6.44 10.48
N ILE A 212 -11.57 5.34 10.41
CA ILE A 212 -11.35 4.57 9.18
C ILE A 212 -12.07 3.25 9.36
N LYS A 213 -12.88 2.83 8.40
CA LYS A 213 -13.49 1.51 8.41
C LYS A 213 -12.96 0.71 7.24
N ALA A 214 -12.30 -0.40 7.53
CA ALA A 214 -11.97 -1.42 6.56
C ALA A 214 -12.99 -2.56 6.65
N THR A 215 -13.32 -3.15 5.52
CA THR A 215 -14.29 -4.26 5.43
C THR A 215 -13.78 -5.24 4.40
N VAL A 216 -13.58 -6.50 4.81
CA VAL A 216 -13.34 -7.62 3.91
C VAL A 216 -14.68 -8.28 3.61
N THR A 217 -15.00 -8.45 2.33
CA THR A 217 -16.15 -9.23 1.87
C THR A 217 -15.64 -10.57 1.38
N ASP A 218 -15.88 -11.61 2.16
CA ASP A 218 -15.58 -13.00 1.84
C ASP A 218 -16.76 -13.59 1.07
N THR A 219 -16.53 -14.12 -0.13
CA THR A 219 -17.58 -14.67 -0.99
C THR A 219 -17.18 -16.03 -1.54
N ILE A 220 -18.04 -17.03 -1.39
CA ILE A 220 -17.92 -18.34 -2.02
C ILE A 220 -19.03 -18.49 -3.06
N LEU A 221 -18.67 -18.82 -4.29
CA LEU A 221 -19.59 -19.09 -5.39
C LEU A 221 -19.31 -20.47 -6.01
N PRO A 222 -20.30 -21.38 -6.04
CA PRO A 222 -20.19 -22.65 -6.76
C PRO A 222 -19.96 -22.38 -8.26
N ASN A 223 -19.12 -23.18 -8.88
CA ASN A 223 -18.97 -23.18 -10.33
C ASN A 223 -19.95 -24.20 -10.95
N GLU A 224 -20.29 -23.99 -12.22
CA GLU A 224 -21.15 -24.93 -12.97
C GLU A 224 -20.36 -26.10 -13.60
N GLU A 225 -19.08 -26.24 -13.24
CA GLU A 225 -18.19 -27.27 -13.76
C GLU A 225 -18.46 -28.64 -13.13
N SER A 226 -18.31 -29.71 -13.92
CA SER A 226 -18.45 -31.08 -13.44
C SER A 226 -17.18 -31.51 -12.72
N CYS A 227 -17.19 -31.40 -11.40
CA CYS A 227 -16.06 -31.74 -10.53
C CYS A 227 -16.35 -33.02 -9.74
N ASP A 228 -15.30 -33.73 -9.34
CA ASP A 228 -15.41 -34.95 -8.53
C ASP A 228 -15.93 -34.68 -7.10
N GLU A 229 -15.74 -33.44 -6.62
CA GLU A 229 -16.19 -32.98 -5.31
C GLU A 229 -17.48 -32.16 -5.39
N ALA A 230 -18.34 -32.31 -4.39
CA ALA A 230 -19.56 -31.51 -4.29
C ALA A 230 -19.22 -30.05 -4.00
N ALA A 231 -19.73 -29.13 -4.82
CA ALA A 231 -19.53 -27.71 -4.60
C ALA A 231 -20.13 -27.26 -3.25
N PRO A 232 -19.43 -26.38 -2.49
CA PRO A 232 -19.99 -25.76 -1.30
C PRO A 232 -21.24 -24.94 -1.67
N LYS A 233 -22.03 -24.55 -0.66
CA LYS A 233 -23.12 -23.61 -0.90
C LYS A 233 -22.57 -22.20 -1.10
N ALA A 234 -23.21 -21.45 -2.01
CA ALA A 234 -22.92 -20.03 -2.15
C ALA A 234 -23.11 -19.31 -0.81
N SER A 235 -22.13 -18.49 -0.43
CA SER A 235 -22.16 -17.72 0.81
C SER A 235 -21.41 -16.40 0.67
N SER A 236 -21.77 -15.42 1.49
CA SER A 236 -21.05 -14.15 1.56
C SER A 236 -21.09 -13.60 2.99
N HIS A 237 -19.92 -13.25 3.50
CA HIS A 237 -19.71 -12.76 4.86
C HIS A 237 -18.89 -11.47 4.84
N LYS A 238 -19.21 -10.54 5.74
CA LYS A 238 -18.47 -9.27 5.87
C LYS A 238 -17.82 -9.19 7.23
N THR A 239 -16.51 -9.04 7.22
CA THR A 239 -15.70 -8.79 8.42
C THR A 239 -15.24 -7.34 8.38
N SER A 240 -15.35 -6.61 9.49
CA SER A 240 -14.98 -5.19 9.52
C SER A 240 -14.21 -4.82 10.78
N VAL A 241 -13.27 -3.91 10.62
CA VAL A 241 -12.55 -3.24 11.71
C VAL A 241 -12.72 -1.74 11.53
N THR A 242 -12.97 -1.02 12.63
CA THR A 242 -12.93 0.44 12.65
C THR A 242 -11.71 0.91 13.42
N TYR A 243 -10.91 1.77 12.81
CA TYR A 243 -9.76 2.40 13.43
C TYR A 243 -10.10 3.81 13.90
N HIS A 244 -9.77 4.11 15.14
CA HIS A 244 -9.99 5.42 15.74
C HIS A 244 -8.67 6.11 16.09
N TRP A 245 -8.58 7.40 15.77
CA TRP A 245 -7.40 8.19 16.13
C TRP A 245 -7.28 8.37 17.65
N SER A 246 -6.15 7.95 18.21
CA SER A 246 -5.76 8.19 19.59
C SER A 246 -4.73 9.31 19.67
N LYS A 247 -5.17 10.48 20.16
CA LYS A 247 -4.28 11.63 20.39
C LYS A 247 -3.18 11.35 21.41
N LYS A 248 -3.40 10.42 22.35
CA LYS A 248 -2.45 10.10 23.43
C LYS A 248 -1.16 9.48 22.88
N ILE A 249 -1.29 8.66 21.85
CA ILE A 249 -0.16 7.93 21.24
C ILE A 249 0.09 8.34 19.78
N SER A 250 -0.66 9.34 19.28
CA SER A 250 -0.61 9.84 17.91
C SER A 250 -0.68 8.74 16.85
N ARG A 251 -1.62 7.80 17.02
CA ARG A 251 -1.84 6.65 16.12
C ARG A 251 -3.32 6.28 16.03
N TYR A 252 -3.69 5.66 14.92
CA TYR A 252 -4.97 4.93 14.82
C TYR A 252 -4.91 3.62 15.60
N VAL A 253 -6.02 3.26 16.23
CA VAL A 253 -6.17 2.03 17.02
C VAL A 253 -7.43 1.30 16.57
N ALA A 254 -7.29 0.01 16.26
CA ALA A 254 -8.40 -0.87 15.90
C ALA A 254 -9.39 -1.04 17.06
N ASP A 255 -10.67 -1.16 16.75
CA ASP A 255 -11.75 -1.44 17.70
C ASP A 255 -11.89 -2.94 18.04
N SER A 256 -11.24 -3.81 17.27
CA SER A 256 -11.37 -5.26 17.36
C SER A 256 -10.16 -6.00 16.77
N ASP A 257 -10.10 -7.31 17.01
CA ASP A 257 -9.11 -8.24 16.49
C ASP A 257 -9.62 -9.03 15.27
N ALA A 258 -10.66 -8.54 14.58
CA ALA A 258 -11.39 -9.31 13.58
C ALA A 258 -10.53 -9.72 12.37
N PHE A 259 -9.60 -8.88 11.92
CA PHE A 259 -8.67 -9.23 10.85
C PHE A 259 -7.54 -10.16 11.29
N VAL A 260 -7.14 -10.14 12.57
CA VAL A 260 -6.22 -11.16 13.11
C VAL A 260 -6.87 -12.54 13.05
N LYS A 261 -8.16 -12.62 13.42
CA LYS A 261 -8.93 -13.87 13.32
C LYS A 261 -9.09 -14.33 11.88
N LEU A 262 -9.40 -13.40 10.97
CA LEU A 262 -9.52 -13.70 9.54
C LEU A 262 -8.20 -14.26 8.96
N SER A 263 -7.06 -13.63 9.28
CA SER A 263 -5.73 -14.11 8.85
C SER A 263 -5.47 -15.53 9.36
N ALA A 264 -5.74 -15.80 10.63
CA ALA A 264 -5.57 -17.13 11.22
C ALA A 264 -6.56 -18.18 10.66
N GLU A 265 -7.69 -17.76 10.08
CA GLU A 265 -8.61 -18.64 9.36
C GLU A 265 -8.09 -18.95 7.95
N ASN A 266 -7.51 -17.96 7.27
CA ASN A 266 -6.86 -18.16 5.98
C ASN A 266 -5.66 -19.11 6.11
N GLU A 267 -4.79 -18.90 7.11
CA GLU A 267 -3.63 -19.77 7.41
C GLU A 267 -4.00 -21.21 7.83
N LYS A 268 -5.26 -21.49 8.21
CA LYS A 268 -5.68 -22.86 8.52
C LYS A 268 -6.12 -23.62 7.29
N ARG A 269 -6.48 -22.90 6.23
CA ARG A 269 -6.92 -23.50 4.97
C ARG A 269 -5.73 -23.93 4.11
N PHE A 270 -4.54 -23.37 4.35
CA PHE A 270 -3.33 -23.51 3.53
C PHE A 270 -2.07 -23.62 4.39
#